data_AF-A0A7X3TAL7-F1
#
_entry.id   AF-A0A7X3TAL7-F1
#
_cell.length_a   1.000
_cell.length_b   1.000
_cell.length_c   1.000
_cell.angle_alpha   90.00
_cell.angle_beta   90.00
_cell.angle_gamma   90.00
#
_symmetry.space_group_name_H-M   'P 1'
#
loop_
_entity.id
_entity.type
_entity.pdbx_description
1 polymer ?
#
loop_
_entity_poly.entity_id
_entity_poly.type
_entity_poly.pdbx_seq_one_letter_code
_entity_poly.pdbx_strand_id
1 'polypeptide(L)' 'MSIGFWEVAFLIILFLGIVIVSRLVERFRVKRICPACGLAIRTPTQTCPSCEYSFPRKV' A
#
# COMPACT_ATOMS: atom_id res chain seq x y z
N MET A 1 15.92 32.78 17.51
CA MET A 1 15.56 31.37 17.66
C MET A 1 16.06 30.66 16.41
N SER A 2 17.28 30.17 16.45
CA SER A 2 17.97 29.62 15.28
C SER A 2 17.69 28.13 15.24
N ILE A 3 17.13 27.64 14.13
CA ILE A 3 16.99 26.21 13.88
C ILE A 3 18.41 25.62 13.89
N GLY A 4 18.70 24.82 14.91
CA GLY A 4 20.01 24.18 15.06
C GLY A 4 20.21 23.15 13.95
N PHE A 5 21.47 22.92 13.56
CA PHE A 5 21.83 21.88 12.58
C PHE A 5 21.17 20.51 12.89
N TRP A 6 21.05 20.19 14.18
CA TRP A 6 20.39 18.98 14.67
C TRP A 6 18.89 18.92 14.37
N GLU A 7 18.17 20.04 14.44
CA GLU A 7 16.75 20.11 14.11
C GLU A 7 16.53 19.81 12.62
N VAL A 8 17.39 20.37 11.76
CA VAL A 8 17.34 20.13 10.31
C VAL A 8 17.63 18.67 9.99
N ALA A 9 18.69 18.10 10.59
CA ALA A 9 19.03 16.70 10.39
C ALA A 9 17.90 15.76 10.84
N PHE A 10 17.27 16.05 11.99
CA PHE A 10 16.14 15.28 12.50
C PHE A 10 14.93 15.33 11.56
N LEU A 11 14.57 16.52 11.06
CA LEU A 11 13.47 16.68 10.11
C LEU A 11 13.72 15.93 8.79
N ILE A 12 14.96 15.94 8.29
CA ILE A 12 15.33 15.21 7.07
C ILE A 12 15.19 13.69 7.29
N ILE A 13 15.69 13.17 8.41
CA ILE A 13 15.58 11.74 8.74
C ILE A 13 14.11 11.33 8.89
N LEU A 14 13.30 12.14 9.56
CA LEU A 14 11.86 11.91 9.72
C LEU A 14 11.17 11.87 8.34
N PHE A 15 11.44 12.85 7.49
CA PHE A 15 10.87 12.92 6.14
C PHE A 15 11.24 11.69 5.30
N LEU A 16 12.52 11.32 5.28
CA LEU A 16 13.00 10.13 4.57
C LEU A 16 12.33 8.86 5.11
N GLY A 17 12.22 8.71 6.43
CA GLY A 17 11.54 7.58 7.06
C GLY A 17 10.07 7.46 6.63
N ILE A 18 9.33 8.58 6.63
CA ILE A 18 7.93 8.62 6.18
C ILE A 18 7.83 8.22 4.70
N VAL A 19 8.68 8.78 3.82
CA VAL A 19 8.66 8.45 2.39
C VAL A 19 8.95 6.96 2.15
N ILE A 20 9.92 6.38 2.86
CA ILE A 20 10.25 4.95 2.76
C ILE A 20 9.07 4.10 3.21
N VAL A 21 8.46 4.41 4.34
CA VAL A 21 7.28 3.68 4.86
C VAL A 21 6.10 3.82 3.90
N SER A 22 5.81 5.00 3.37
CA SER A 22 4.73 5.20 2.40
C SER A 22 4.94 4.39 1.13
N ARG A 23 6.17 4.34 0.58
CA ARG A 23 6.51 3.50 -0.57
C ARG A 23 6.37 2.01 -0.26
N LEU A 24 6.74 1.58 0.95
CA LEU A 24 6.59 0.20 1.40
C LEU A 24 5.11 -0.17 1.54
N VAL A 25 4.29 0.72 2.13
CA VAL A 25 2.84 0.54 2.28
C VAL A 25 2.16 0.49 0.92
N GLU A 26 2.58 1.28 -0.07
CA GLU A 26 2.05 1.20 -1.43
C GLU A 26 2.33 -0.16 -2.07
N ARG A 27 3.55 -0.69 -1.91
CA ARG A 27 3.91 -2.06 -2.31
C ARG A 27 3.09 -3.13 -1.58
N PHE A 28 2.69 -2.86 -0.34
CA PHE A 28 1.93 -3.78 0.51
C PHE A 28 0.42 -3.58 0.46
N ARG A 29 -0.11 -2.55 -0.23
CA ARG A 29 -1.56 -2.31 -0.31
C ARG A 29 -2.25 -3.60 -0.77
N VAL A 30 -3.09 -4.06 0.13
CA VAL A 30 -3.54 -5.43 0.25
C VAL A 30 -4.37 -5.80 -0.97
N LYS A 31 -3.76 -6.64 -1.80
CA LYS A 31 -4.31 -7.75 -2.59
C LYS A 31 -5.79 -8.02 -2.26
N ARG A 32 -6.69 -7.76 -3.21
CA ARG A 32 -8.12 -8.04 -3.04
C ARG A 32 -8.30 -9.51 -2.64
N ILE A 33 -8.96 -9.75 -1.52
CA ILE A 33 -9.39 -11.09 -1.14
C ILE A 33 -10.71 -11.36 -1.84
N CYS A 34 -10.83 -12.51 -2.51
CA CYS A 34 -12.07 -12.91 -3.14
C CYS A 34 -13.12 -13.22 -2.06
N PRO A 35 -14.30 -12.57 -2.06
CA PRO A 35 -15.33 -12.80 -1.04
C PRO A 35 -15.99 -14.17 -1.16
N ALA A 36 -15.92 -14.83 -2.32
CA ALA A 36 -16.53 -16.13 -2.56
C ALA A 36 -15.68 -17.32 -2.09
N CYS A 37 -14.35 -17.23 -2.24
CA CYS A 37 -13.44 -18.35 -1.94
C CYS A 37 -12.30 -18.00 -0.95
N GLY A 38 -12.16 -16.74 -0.54
CA GLY A 38 -11.10 -16.30 0.38
C GLY A 38 -9.71 -16.20 -0.25
N LEU A 39 -9.56 -16.40 -1.56
CA LEU A 39 -8.26 -16.32 -2.23
C LEU A 39 -7.72 -14.88 -2.23
N ALA A 40 -6.48 -14.69 -1.78
CA ALA A 40 -5.77 -13.41 -1.87
C ALA A 40 -5.24 -13.17 -3.30
N ILE A 41 -5.93 -12.34 -4.07
CA ILE A 41 -5.57 -12.04 -5.47
C ILE A 41 -4.52 -10.94 -5.49
N ARG A 42 -3.35 -11.28 -6.06
CA ARG A 42 -2.21 -10.36 -6.14
C ARG A 42 -2.35 -9.31 -7.25
N THR A 43 -3.12 -9.61 -8.29
CA THR A 43 -3.30 -8.78 -9.48
C THR A 43 -4.71 -8.19 -9.54
N PRO A 44 -4.90 -7.02 -10.16
CA PRO A 44 -6.23 -6.49 -10.45
C PRO A 44 -6.88 -7.32 -11.56
N THR A 45 -7.43 -8.48 -11.20
CA THR A 45 -8.19 -9.34 -12.11
C THR A 45 -9.69 -9.09 -11.91
N GLN A 46 -10.44 -8.98 -13.01
CA GLN A 46 -11.91 -8.83 -12.98
C GLN A 46 -12.63 -10.09 -12.50
N THR A 47 -11.96 -11.24 -12.57
CA THR A 47 -12.48 -12.56 -12.24
C THR A 47 -11.51 -13.28 -11.32
N CYS A 48 -12.01 -13.97 -10.30
CA CYS A 48 -11.17 -14.80 -9.44
C CYS A 48 -10.68 -16.04 -10.21
N PRO A 49 -9.36 -16.34 -10.25
CA PRO A 49 -8.84 -17.50 -10.99
C PRO A 49 -9.16 -18.85 -10.33
N SER A 50 -9.65 -18.87 -9.09
CA SER A 50 -9.95 -20.11 -8.35
C SER A 50 -11.43 -20.50 -8.39
N CYS A 51 -12.34 -19.53 -8.29
CA CYS A 51 -13.78 -19.79 -8.22
C CYS A 51 -14.60 -19.08 -9.31
N GLU A 52 -13.94 -18.46 -10.28
CA GLU A 52 -14.56 -17.70 -11.38
C GLU A 52 -15.51 -16.57 -10.94
N TYR A 53 -15.44 -16.17 -9.67
CA TYR A 53 -16.24 -15.06 -9.15
C TYR A 53 -15.88 -13.75 -9.85
N SER A 54 -16.88 -13.12 -10.46
CA SER A 54 -16.73 -11.85 -11.17
C SER A 54 -16.83 -10.68 -10.18
N PHE A 55 -15.76 -9.91 -10.05
CA PHE A 55 -15.75 -8.73 -9.19
C PHE A 55 -16.58 -7.62 -9.85
N PRO A 56 -17.57 -7.02 -9.15
CA PRO A 56 -18.27 -5.87 -9.69
C PRO A 56 -17.26 -4.73 -9.92
N ARG A 57 -17.16 -4.23 -11.16
CA ARG A 57 -16.49 -2.95 -11.41
C ARG A 57 -17.28 -1.90 -10.65
N LYS A 58 -16.64 -1.24 -9.68
CA LYS A 58 -17.14 0.05 -9.19
C LYS A 58 -16.93 1.03 -10.34
N VAL A 59 -18.02 1.34 -11.03
CA VAL A 59 -18.12 2.41 -12.03
C VAL A 59 -17.95 3.75 -11.31
#